data_AF-A0A947W958-F1
#
_entry.id   AF-A0A947W958-F1
#
_cell.length_a   1.000
_cell.length_b   1.000
_cell.length_c   1.000
_cell.angle_alpha   90.00
_cell.angle_beta   90.00
_cell.angle_gamma   90.00
#
_symmetry.space_group_name_H-M   'P 1'
#
loop_
_entity.id
_entity.type
_entity.pdbx_description
1 polymer ?
#
loop_
_entity_poly.entity_id
_entity_poly.type
_entity_poly.pdbx_seq_one_letter_code
_entity_poly.pdbx_strand_id
1 'polypeptide(L)'
;MGKKAKGHNKIIGELRNQLLIQAERLGIKDRYTPLWFTEEKALALSKILAEFYAERSNLEYELNLLGSDKKDILIKLEKLHGYIRKAESLKERYLDKFEKIIDKNYKLSEYRQKLRCLEKTEVKAVA
;
A
#
# COMPACT_ATOMS: atom_id res chain seq x y z
N MET A 1 -18.18 8.25 8.98
CA MET A 1 -17.37 8.67 7.81
C MET A 1 -17.80 10.07 7.37
N GLY A 2 -16.87 11.03 7.29
CA GLY A 2 -17.17 12.42 6.90
C GLY A 2 -17.60 12.56 5.43
N LYS A 3 -18.33 13.64 5.10
CA LYS A 3 -18.86 13.91 3.75
C LYS A 3 -17.78 13.85 2.65
N LYS A 4 -16.56 14.31 2.93
CA LYS A 4 -15.41 14.27 2.00
C LYS A 4 -15.00 12.83 1.63
N ALA A 5 -14.92 11.93 2.61
CA ALA A 5 -14.57 10.53 2.38
C ALA A 5 -15.61 9.81 1.50
N LYS A 6 -16.90 10.13 1.66
CA LYS A 6 -17.96 9.60 0.79
C LYS A 6 -17.80 10.08 -0.66
N GLY A 7 -17.46 11.37 -0.85
CA GLY A 7 -17.18 11.93 -2.17
C GLY A 7 -16.02 11.24 -2.88
N HIS A 8 -14.90 11.06 -2.20
CA HIS A 8 -13.74 10.35 -2.75
C HIS A 8 -14.08 8.89 -3.12
N ASN A 9 -14.82 8.19 -2.27
CA ASN A 9 -15.25 6.82 -2.56
C ASN A 9 -16.15 6.74 -3.79
N LYS A 10 -17.02 7.73 -4.01
CA LYS A 10 -17.87 7.81 -5.20
C LYS A 10 -17.03 7.98 -6.47
N ILE A 11 -16.08 8.92 -6.45
CA ILE A 11 -15.17 9.16 -7.57
C ILE A 11 -14.34 7.91 -7.88
N ILE A 12 -13.76 7.27 -6.87
CA ILE A 12 -12.99 6.03 -7.04
C ILE A 12 -13.87 4.90 -7.60
N GLY A 13 -15.13 4.81 -7.15
CA GLY A 13 -16.08 3.84 -7.68
C GLY A 13 -16.36 4.06 -9.16
N GLU A 14 -16.58 5.31 -9.56
CA GLU A 14 -16.81 5.70 -10.95
C GLU A 14 -15.60 5.37 -11.84
N LEU A 15 -14.39 5.72 -11.39
CA LEU A 15 -13.16 5.40 -12.12
C LEU A 15 -12.97 3.89 -12.32
N ARG A 16 -13.32 3.08 -11.30
CA ARG A 16 -13.27 1.60 -11.45
C ARG A 16 -14.28 1.10 -12.48
N ASN A 17 -15.49 1.63 -12.47
CA ASN A 17 -16.52 1.24 -13.43
C ASN A 17 -16.08 1.59 -14.86
N GLN A 18 -15.56 2.80 -15.06
CA GLN A 18 -15.04 3.22 -16.37
C GLN A 18 -13.91 2.32 -16.86
N LEU A 19 -12.99 1.96 -15.97
CA LEU A 19 -11.86 1.08 -16.30
C LEU A 19 -12.33 -0.33 -16.66
N LEU A 20 -13.34 -0.86 -15.97
CA LEU A 20 -13.95 -2.16 -16.31
C LEU A 20 -14.67 -2.12 -17.67
N ILE A 21 -15.44 -1.06 -17.95
CA ILE A 21 -16.12 -0.88 -19.24
C ILE A 21 -15.10 -0.80 -20.38
N GLN A 22 -13.99 -0.09 -20.19
CA GLN A 22 -12.92 0.00 -21.18
C GLN A 22 -12.24 -1.35 -21.40
N ALA A 23 -11.93 -2.07 -20.31
CA ALA A 23 -11.34 -3.40 -20.40
C ALA A 23 -12.25 -4.41 -21.13
N GLU A 24 -13.57 -4.33 -20.92
CA GLU A 24 -14.56 -5.14 -21.63
C GLU A 24 -14.57 -4.83 -23.13
N ARG A 25 -14.59 -3.55 -23.51
CA ARG A 25 -14.52 -3.13 -24.91
C ARG A 25 -13.24 -3.58 -25.62
N LEU A 26 -12.14 -3.68 -24.88
CA LEU A 26 -10.85 -4.12 -25.36
C LEU A 26 -10.66 -5.65 -25.30
N GLY A 27 -11.64 -6.41 -24.79
CA GLY A 27 -11.55 -7.87 -24.67
C GLY A 27 -10.55 -8.36 -23.62
N ILE A 28 -10.15 -7.52 -22.66
CA ILE A 28 -9.15 -7.82 -21.62
C ILE A 28 -9.73 -7.80 -20.20
N LYS A 29 -11.05 -7.90 -20.07
CA LYS A 29 -11.79 -7.82 -18.80
C LYS A 29 -11.25 -8.77 -17.73
N ASP A 30 -10.82 -9.97 -18.13
CA ASP A 30 -10.30 -10.99 -17.22
C ASP A 30 -9.01 -10.58 -16.50
N ARG A 31 -8.30 -9.56 -17.01
CA ARG A 31 -7.14 -8.98 -16.33
C ARG A 31 -7.52 -8.06 -15.16
N TYR A 32 -8.77 -7.59 -15.11
CA TYR A 32 -9.26 -6.61 -14.14
C TYR A 32 -10.26 -7.22 -13.18
N THR A 33 -9.78 -8.15 -12.35
CA THR A 33 -10.59 -8.85 -11.35
C THR A 33 -10.65 -8.08 -10.02
N PRO A 34 -11.64 -8.37 -9.15
CA PRO A 34 -11.65 -7.84 -7.77
C PRO A 34 -10.37 -8.16 -6.98
N LEU A 35 -9.77 -9.32 -7.26
CA LEU A 35 -8.49 -9.71 -6.68
C LEU A 35 -7.38 -8.76 -7.15
N TRP A 36 -7.26 -8.53 -8.47
CA TRP A 36 -6.30 -7.60 -9.04
C TRP A 36 -6.42 -6.17 -8.46
N PHE A 37 -7.64 -5.64 -8.31
CA PHE A 37 -7.83 -4.33 -7.67
C PHE A 37 -7.40 -4.30 -6.19
N THR A 38 -7.39 -5.43 -5.52
CA THR A 38 -6.90 -5.54 -4.14
C THR A 38 -5.37 -5.64 -4.15
N GLU A 39 -4.78 -6.30 -5.14
CA GLU A 39 -3.32 -6.37 -5.40
C GLU A 39 -2.72 -5.01 -5.63
N GLU A 40 -3.29 -4.26 -6.56
CA GLU A 40 -2.80 -2.91 -6.85
C GLU A 40 -2.86 -2.00 -5.61
N LYS A 41 -3.86 -2.14 -4.76
CA LYS A 41 -3.93 -1.36 -3.51
C LYS A 41 -2.87 -1.76 -2.51
N ALA A 42 -2.63 -3.06 -2.32
CA ALA A 42 -1.59 -3.52 -1.40
C ALA A 42 -0.19 -3.17 -1.91
N LEU A 43 0.05 -3.26 -3.22
CA LEU A 43 1.29 -2.82 -3.85
C LEU A 43 1.50 -1.31 -3.67
N ALA A 44 0.48 -0.50 -3.96
CA ALA A 44 0.57 0.95 -3.76
C ALA A 44 0.85 1.31 -2.29
N LEU A 45 0.18 0.64 -1.33
CA LEU A 45 0.43 0.85 0.09
C LEU A 45 1.84 0.43 0.50
N SER A 46 2.35 -0.67 -0.04
CA SER A 46 3.71 -1.15 0.26
C SER A 46 4.78 -0.16 -0.24
N LYS A 47 4.57 0.45 -1.42
CA LYS A 47 5.43 1.52 -1.93
C LYS A 47 5.44 2.74 -0.99
N ILE A 48 4.26 3.20 -0.55
CA ILE A 48 4.14 4.32 0.39
C ILE A 48 4.84 4.00 1.72
N LEU A 49 4.70 2.76 2.22
CA LEU A 49 5.41 2.33 3.43
C LEU A 49 6.93 2.34 3.26
N ALA A 50 7.42 1.85 2.12
CA ALA A 50 8.85 1.90 1.81
C ALA A 50 9.38 3.34 1.78
N GLU A 51 8.63 4.28 1.18
CA GLU A 51 8.96 5.70 1.18
C GLU A 51 8.99 6.27 2.61
N PHE A 52 8.05 5.90 3.47
CA PHE A 52 8.07 6.33 4.87
C PHE A 52 9.25 5.77 5.66
N TYR A 53 9.65 4.52 5.45
CA TYR A 53 10.83 3.97 6.10
C TYR A 53 12.12 4.58 5.59
N ALA A 54 12.21 4.86 4.28
CA ALA A 54 13.34 5.58 3.69
C ALA A 54 13.48 6.98 4.31
N GLU A 55 12.37 7.72 4.39
CA GLU A 55 12.36 9.05 5.02
C GLU A 55 12.71 8.98 6.51
N ARG A 56 12.26 7.94 7.22
CA ARG A 56 12.63 7.74 8.63
C ARG A 56 14.14 7.56 8.76
N SER A 57 14.74 6.74 7.91
CA SER A 57 16.18 6.51 7.89
C SER A 57 16.96 7.79 7.59
N ASN A 58 16.48 8.62 6.66
CA ASN A 58 17.07 9.93 6.35
C ASN A 58 17.03 10.85 7.58
N LEU A 59 15.88 10.97 8.23
CA LEU A 59 15.71 11.81 9.42
C LEU A 59 16.55 11.31 10.61
N GLU A 60 16.66 10.00 10.80
CA GLU A 60 17.53 9.40 11.82
C GLU A 60 19.01 9.69 11.54
N TYR A 61 19.43 9.69 10.27
CA TYR A 61 20.77 10.10 9.87
C TYR A 61 21.02 11.58 10.17
N GLU A 62 20.10 12.47 9.77
CA GLU A 62 20.21 13.92 10.03
C GLU A 62 20.27 14.26 11.51
N LEU A 63 19.57 13.50 12.37
CA LEU A 63 19.59 13.69 13.82
C LEU A 63 20.99 13.50 14.43
N ASN A 64 21.81 12.65 13.80
CA ASN A 64 23.17 12.34 14.22
C ASN A 64 24.22 13.30 13.63
N LEU A 65 23.84 14.15 12.68
CA LEU A 65 24.75 15.13 12.07
C LEU A 65 25.00 16.32 13.01
N LEU A 66 26.23 16.84 13.01
CA LEU A 66 26.56 18.09 13.72
C LEU A 66 25.92 19.29 13.02
N GLY A 67 25.30 20.19 13.80
CA GLY A 67 24.67 21.41 13.28
C GLY A 67 23.23 21.26 12.79
N SER A 68 22.61 20.10 12.95
CA SER A 68 21.19 19.88 12.60
C SER A 68 20.23 20.45 13.66
N ASP A 69 19.05 20.90 13.22
CA ASP A 69 17.95 21.27 14.12
C ASP A 69 17.25 20.01 14.66
N LYS A 70 17.84 19.46 15.73
CA LYS A 70 17.36 18.22 16.36
C LYS A 70 15.90 18.30 16.80
N LYS A 71 15.41 19.48 17.17
CA LYS A 71 14.03 19.63 17.65
C LYS A 71 13.04 19.45 16.50
N ASP A 72 13.28 20.09 15.36
CA ASP A 72 12.43 19.93 14.18
C ASP A 72 12.45 18.49 13.65
N ILE A 73 13.64 17.87 13.62
CA ILE A 73 13.80 16.47 13.19
C ILE A 73 13.02 15.50 14.09
N LEU A 74 13.07 15.67 15.42
CA LEU A 74 12.30 14.83 16.35
C LEU A 74 10.78 14.96 16.14
N ILE A 75 10.28 16.17 15.86
CA ILE A 75 8.85 16.40 15.55
C ILE A 75 8.45 15.71 14.25
N LYS A 76 9.32 15.77 13.22
CA LYS A 76 9.09 15.08 11.93
C LYS A 76 9.07 13.56 12.12
N LEU A 77 10.03 13.01 12.87
CA LEU A 77 10.09 11.58 13.20
C LEU A 77 8.84 11.12 13.93
N GLU A 78 8.36 11.86 14.93
CA GLU A 78 7.14 11.52 15.66
C GLU A 78 5.92 11.46 14.73
N LYS A 79 5.73 12.47 13.88
CA LYS A 79 4.65 12.50 12.89
C LYS A 79 4.75 11.33 11.91
N LEU A 80 5.96 11.06 11.41
CA LEU A 80 6.21 9.97 10.48
C LEU A 80 5.91 8.60 11.10
N HIS A 81 6.30 8.37 12.35
CA HIS A 81 5.92 7.18 13.11
C HIS A 81 4.39 7.01 13.21
N GLY A 82 3.66 8.10 13.44
CA GLY A 82 2.20 8.08 13.43
C GLY A 82 1.60 7.67 12.07
N TYR A 83 2.23 8.07 10.95
CA TYR A 83 1.79 7.66 9.61
C TYR A 83 2.15 6.22 9.29
N ILE A 84 3.35 5.76 9.64
CA ILE A 84 3.80 4.38 9.47
C ILE A 84 2.83 3.43 10.17
N ARG A 85 2.52 3.65 11.46
CA ARG A 85 1.57 2.80 12.21
C ARG A 85 0.21 2.72 11.54
N LYS A 86 -0.32 3.86 11.06
CA LYS A 86 -1.62 3.88 10.36
C LYS A 86 -1.58 3.10 9.05
N ALA A 87 -0.47 3.18 8.32
CA ALA A 87 -0.26 2.46 7.07
C ALA A 87 -0.08 0.96 7.31
N GLU A 88 0.65 0.54 8.35
CA GLU A 88 0.78 -0.86 8.79
C GLU A 88 -0.59 -1.47 9.14
N SER A 89 -1.39 -0.80 9.99
CA SER A 89 -2.76 -1.27 10.29
C SER A 89 -3.69 -1.27 9.07
N LEU A 90 -3.39 -0.48 8.05
CA LEU A 90 -4.12 -0.54 6.79
C LEU A 90 -3.66 -1.72 5.92
N LYS A 91 -2.36 -2.07 5.95
CA LYS A 91 -1.76 -3.21 5.26
C LYS A 91 -2.38 -4.51 5.78
N GLU A 92 -2.44 -4.68 7.09
CA GLU A 92 -3.11 -5.83 7.74
C GLU A 92 -4.55 -5.99 7.27
N ARG A 93 -5.34 -4.90 7.28
CA ARG A 93 -6.73 -4.94 6.81
C ARG A 93 -6.88 -5.28 5.33
N TYR A 94 -5.89 -4.96 4.50
CA TYR A 94 -5.90 -5.39 3.10
C TYR A 94 -5.51 -6.86 2.97
N LEU A 95 -4.54 -7.35 3.74
CA LEU A 95 -4.18 -8.77 3.80
C LEU A 95 -5.38 -9.62 4.25
N ASP A 96 -6.12 -9.21 5.28
CA ASP A 96 -7.35 -9.90 5.70
C ASP A 96 -8.41 -9.97 4.60
N LYS A 97 -8.56 -8.87 3.84
CA LYS A 97 -9.51 -8.83 2.71
C LYS A 97 -9.06 -9.75 1.59
N PHE A 98 -7.76 -9.83 1.38
CA PHE A 98 -7.15 -10.73 0.42
C PHE A 98 -7.40 -12.18 0.74
N GLU A 99 -7.10 -12.60 1.96
CA GLU A 99 -7.36 -13.95 2.43
C GLU A 99 -8.83 -14.32 2.22
N LYS A 100 -9.76 -13.42 2.59
CA LYS A 100 -11.20 -13.62 2.36
C LYS A 100 -11.61 -13.74 0.89
N ILE A 101 -10.92 -13.06 -0.03
CA ILE A 101 -11.20 -13.16 -1.48
C ILE A 101 -10.63 -14.46 -2.04
N ILE A 102 -9.44 -14.85 -1.59
CA ILE A 102 -8.75 -16.08 -2.00
C ILE A 102 -9.53 -17.30 -1.50
N ASP A 103 -9.90 -17.33 -0.21
CA ASP A 103 -10.66 -18.42 0.40
C ASP A 103 -12.02 -18.64 -0.27
N LYS A 104 -12.61 -17.59 -0.84
CA LYS A 104 -13.88 -17.67 -1.56
C LYS A 104 -13.75 -18.15 -3.01
N ASN A 105 -12.60 -17.99 -3.68
CA ASN A 105 -12.52 -18.11 -5.14
C ASN A 105 -11.26 -18.80 -5.73
N TYR A 106 -10.16 -19.07 -5.00
CA TYR A 106 -8.93 -19.63 -5.60
C TYR A 106 -8.14 -20.59 -4.68
N LYS A 107 -7.71 -21.74 -5.23
CA LYS A 107 -6.76 -22.66 -4.58
C LYS A 107 -5.42 -21.95 -4.33
N LEU A 108 -5.09 -21.74 -3.05
CA LEU A 108 -3.96 -21.00 -2.44
C LEU A 108 -2.52 -21.25 -2.97
N SER A 109 -2.28 -22.19 -3.88
CA SER A 109 -0.93 -22.73 -4.11
C SER A 109 0.00 -21.83 -4.95
N GLU A 110 -0.49 -21.11 -5.96
CA GLU A 110 0.36 -20.27 -6.83
C GLU A 110 0.62 -18.86 -6.26
N TYR A 111 -0.26 -18.36 -5.40
CA TYR A 111 -0.23 -16.97 -4.92
C TYR A 111 0.73 -16.74 -3.73
N ARG A 112 0.89 -17.72 -2.84
CA ARG A 112 1.88 -17.68 -1.75
C ARG A 112 3.33 -17.58 -2.26
N GLN A 113 3.57 -17.91 -3.52
CA GLN A 113 4.87 -17.80 -4.16
C GLN A 113 5.16 -16.35 -4.60
N LYS A 114 4.16 -15.63 -5.12
CA LYS A 114 4.28 -14.20 -5.48
C LYS A 114 4.40 -13.28 -4.27
N LEU A 115 3.65 -13.54 -3.20
CA LEU A 115 3.77 -12.79 -1.93
C LEU A 115 5.18 -12.92 -1.32
N ARG A 116 5.75 -14.13 -1.32
CA ARG A 116 7.15 -14.36 -0.89
C ARG A 116 8.18 -13.66 -1.77
N CYS A 117 7.88 -13.42 -3.05
CA CYS A 117 8.76 -12.63 -3.90
C CYS A 117 8.71 -11.14 -3.56
N LEU A 118 7.55 -10.61 -3.19
CA LEU A 118 7.38 -9.21 -2.76
C LEU A 118 8.08 -8.94 -1.42
N GLU A 119 7.96 -9.85 -0.45
CA GLU A 119 8.71 -9.80 0.82
C GLU A 119 10.23 -9.85 0.60
N LYS A 120 10.72 -10.62 -0.39
CA LYS A 120 12.15 -10.72 -0.71
C LYS A 120 12.71 -9.47 -1.40
N THR A 121 11.89 -8.70 -2.11
CA THR A 121 12.30 -7.41 -2.67
C THR A 121 12.43 -6.32 -1.60
N GLU A 122 11.64 -6.36 -0.52
CA GLU A 122 11.79 -5.44 0.62
C GLU A 122 13.14 -5.65 1.35
N VAL A 123 13.62 -6.89 1.45
CA VAL A 123 14.91 -7.20 2.11
C VAL A 123 16.14 -6.79 1.26
N LYS A 124 16.01 -6.80 -0.08
CA LYS A 124 17.13 -6.44 -0.98
C LYS A 124 17.27 -4.94 -1.26
N ALA A 125 16.27 -4.14 -0.93
CA ALA A 125 16.33 -2.67 -1.10
C ALA A 125 16.91 -1.95 0.13
N VAL A 126 17.21 -2.69 1.21
CA VAL A 126 17.70 -2.17 2.51
C VAL A 126 19.09 -2.73 2.85
N ALA A 127 19.77 -3.38 1.90
CA ALA A 127 21.13 -3.91 2.06
C ALA A 127 22.13 -3.14 1.19
#